data_AF-A0A942EKQ2-F1
#
_entry.id   AF-A0A942EKQ2-F1
#
_cell.length_a   1.000
_cell.length_b   1.000
_cell.length_c   1.000
_cell.angle_alpha   90.00
_cell.angle_beta   90.00
_cell.angle_gamma   90.00
#
_symmetry.space_group_name_H-M   'P 1'
#
loop_
_entity.id
_entity.type
_entity.pdbx_description
1 polymer ?
#
loop_
_entity_poly.entity_id
_entity_poly.type
_entity_poly.pdbx_seq_one_letter_code
_entity_poly.pdbx_strand_id
1 'polypeptide(L)'
;MYNQDMRKIIISLSILLLLLVIYFFGVRFFYPELSQMGLFGDTFGGINAVFSGLAFLGVIYAIVLQREELQLQRNELELTREELKRSAKAQEKSERALSRQAESLKQTAVLNGLGAILGYESMLIEVANTGRYGNIPISSREKTEELKKKIETIIEAKGN
;
A
#
# COMPACT_ATOMS: atom_id res chain seq x y z
N MET A 1 -28.15 9.52 -2.00
CA MET A 1 -28.00 9.01 -3.38
C MET A 1 -28.71 7.66 -3.56
N TYR A 2 -28.43 6.64 -2.73
CA TYR A 2 -29.06 5.31 -2.76
C TYR A 2 -30.61 5.28 -2.89
N ASN A 3 -31.34 6.11 -2.14
CA ASN A 3 -32.82 6.12 -2.19
C ASN A 3 -33.40 6.60 -3.53
N GLN A 4 -32.66 7.39 -4.32
CA GLN A 4 -33.15 7.84 -5.63
C GLN A 4 -33.04 6.74 -6.69
N ASP A 5 -31.95 5.95 -6.67
CA ASP A 5 -31.76 4.86 -7.62
C ASP A 5 -32.71 3.70 -7.33
N MET A 6 -32.91 3.37 -6.05
CA MET A 6 -33.92 2.39 -5.65
C MET A 6 -35.34 2.79 -6.08
N ARG A 7 -35.70 4.08 -5.96
CA ARG A 7 -37.01 4.57 -6.40
C ARG A 7 -37.19 4.46 -7.92
N LYS A 8 -36.16 4.74 -8.71
CA LYS A 8 -36.20 4.60 -10.18
C LYS A 8 -36.37 3.14 -10.60
N ILE A 9 -35.64 2.22 -9.96
CA ILE A 9 -35.77 0.78 -10.21
C ILE A 9 -37.18 0.31 -9.91
N ILE A 10 -37.72 0.67 -8.74
CA ILE A 10 -39.08 0.30 -8.34
C ILE A 10 -40.10 0.86 -9.35
N ILE A 11 -39.99 2.14 -9.74
CA ILE A 11 -40.89 2.75 -10.75
C ILE A 11 -40.80 2.00 -12.09
N SER A 12 -39.59 1.66 -12.56
CA SER A 12 -39.41 0.93 -13.82
C SER A 12 -40.02 -0.48 -13.78
N LEU A 13 -39.86 -1.19 -12.66
CA LEU A 13 -40.46 -2.51 -12.44
C LEU A 13 -41.99 -2.43 -12.36
N SER A 14 -42.53 -1.40 -11.69
CA SER A 14 -43.97 -1.18 -11.62
C SER A 14 -44.57 -0.86 -13.00
N ILE A 15 -43.88 -0.07 -13.82
CA ILE A 15 -44.30 0.21 -15.20
C ILE A 15 -44.27 -1.06 -16.05
N LEU A 16 -43.19 -1.84 -15.96
CA LEU A 16 -43.07 -3.11 -16.69
C LEU A 16 -44.20 -4.09 -16.30
N LEU A 17 -44.47 -4.21 -15.00
CA LEU A 17 -45.55 -5.05 -14.48
C LEU A 17 -46.91 -4.58 -15.01
N LEU A 18 -47.18 -3.27 -14.99
CA LEU A 18 -48.41 -2.69 -15.52
C LEU A 18 -48.57 -3.02 -17.02
N LEU A 19 -47.51 -2.87 -17.81
CA LEU A 19 -47.51 -3.19 -19.24
C LEU A 19 -47.81 -4.67 -19.49
N LEU A 20 -47.23 -5.58 -18.69
CA LEU A 20 -47.50 -7.02 -18.77
C LEU A 20 -48.96 -7.36 -18.44
N VAL A 21 -49.52 -6.72 -17.41
CA VAL A 21 -50.92 -6.90 -17.02
C VAL A 21 -51.86 -6.39 -18.11
N ILE A 22 -51.62 -5.18 -18.64
CA ILE A 22 -52.40 -4.60 -19.75
C ILE A 22 -52.32 -5.51 -20.98
N TYR A 23 -51.12 -5.99 -21.32
CA TYR A 23 -50.92 -6.92 -22.44
C TYR A 23 -51.71 -8.23 -22.24
N PHE A 24 -51.63 -8.84 -21.05
CA PHE A 24 -52.34 -10.07 -20.73
C PHE A 24 -53.87 -9.91 -20.86
N PHE A 25 -54.44 -8.86 -20.25
CA PHE A 25 -55.87 -8.59 -20.35
C PHE A 25 -56.29 -8.19 -21.77
N GLY A 26 -55.47 -7.44 -22.50
CA GLY A 26 -55.71 -7.08 -23.89
C GLY A 26 -55.79 -8.31 -24.80
N VAL A 27 -54.78 -9.18 -24.75
CA VAL A 27 -54.78 -10.44 -25.54
C VAL A 27 -55.99 -11.30 -25.16
N ARG A 28 -56.31 -11.43 -23.86
CA ARG A 28 -57.47 -12.20 -23.40
C ARG A 28 -58.81 -11.64 -23.89
N PHE A 29 -58.93 -10.32 -24.01
CA PHE A 29 -60.15 -9.64 -24.47
C PHE A 29 -60.35 -9.79 -25.99
N PHE A 30 -59.28 -9.62 -26.78
CA PHE A 30 -59.34 -9.73 -28.25
C PHE A 30 -59.37 -11.17 -28.76
N TYR A 31 -58.78 -12.12 -28.03
CA TYR A 31 -58.74 -13.54 -28.38
C TYR A 31 -59.36 -14.41 -27.26
N PRO A 32 -60.70 -14.48 -27.17
CA PRO A 32 -61.39 -15.19 -26.09
C PRO A 32 -61.33 -16.72 -26.20
N GLU A 33 -61.03 -17.28 -27.37
CA GLU A 33 -60.82 -18.72 -27.55
C GLU A 33 -59.33 -19.10 -27.40
N LEU A 34 -59.05 -20.16 -26.63
CA LEU A 34 -57.69 -20.63 -26.37
C LEU A 34 -56.91 -20.98 -27.65
N SER A 35 -57.58 -21.52 -28.66
CA SER A 35 -56.99 -21.91 -29.95
C SER A 35 -56.41 -20.70 -30.70
N GLN A 36 -57.09 -19.56 -30.65
CA GLN A 36 -56.67 -18.32 -31.30
C GLN A 36 -55.51 -17.65 -30.55
N MET A 37 -55.48 -17.78 -29.22
CA MET A 37 -54.35 -17.33 -28.39
C MET A 37 -53.07 -18.11 -28.69
N GLY A 38 -53.16 -19.43 -28.88
CA GLY A 38 -52.02 -20.27 -29.24
C GLY A 38 -51.41 -19.89 -30.60
N LEU A 39 -52.26 -19.70 -31.61
CA LEU A 39 -51.83 -19.29 -32.95
C LEU A 39 -51.16 -17.90 -32.95
N PHE A 40 -51.70 -16.97 -32.16
CA PHE A 40 -51.10 -15.65 -31.97
C PHE A 40 -49.72 -15.75 -31.32
N GLY A 41 -49.56 -16.60 -30.29
CA GLY A 41 -48.27 -16.88 -29.66
C GLY A 41 -47.23 -17.48 -30.63
N ASP A 42 -47.65 -18.39 -31.51
CA ASP A 42 -46.78 -19.03 -32.50
C ASP A 42 -46.18 -18.02 -33.50
N THR A 43 -46.87 -16.92 -33.82
CA THR A 43 -46.32 -15.87 -34.69
C THR A 43 -45.07 -15.20 -34.12
N PHE A 44 -44.92 -15.20 -32.79
CA PHE A 44 -43.73 -14.67 -32.10
C PHE A 44 -42.66 -15.73 -31.85
N GLY A 45 -42.92 -17.02 -32.10
CA GLY A 45 -41.98 -18.11 -31.84
C GLY A 45 -40.65 -17.95 -32.57
N GLY A 46 -40.68 -17.61 -33.86
CA GLY A 46 -39.48 -17.37 -34.66
C GLY A 46 -38.66 -16.17 -34.18
N ILE A 47 -39.34 -15.07 -33.83
CA ILE A 47 -38.71 -13.86 -33.28
C ILE A 47 -38.08 -14.16 -31.91
N ASN A 48 -38.77 -14.89 -31.03
CA ASN A 48 -38.26 -15.32 -29.72
C ASN A 48 -37.04 -16.24 -29.84
N ALA A 49 -37.01 -17.11 -30.84
CA ALA A 49 -35.84 -17.97 -31.08
C ALA A 49 -34.60 -17.14 -31.47
N VAL A 50 -34.76 -16.13 -32.33
CA VAL A 50 -33.68 -15.21 -32.70
C VAL A 50 -33.21 -14.39 -31.49
N PHE A 51 -34.12 -13.80 -30.71
CA PHE A 51 -33.74 -13.06 -29.51
C PHE A 51 -33.04 -13.95 -28.48
N SER A 52 -33.47 -15.20 -28.32
CA SER A 52 -32.85 -16.16 -27.42
C SER A 52 -31.43 -16.55 -27.90
N GLY A 53 -31.25 -16.76 -29.20
CA GLY A 53 -29.93 -17.00 -29.80
C GLY A 53 -28.98 -15.82 -29.65
N LEU A 54 -29.47 -14.60 -29.88
CA LEU A 54 -28.69 -13.36 -29.69
C LEU A 54 -28.34 -13.13 -28.21
N ALA A 55 -29.27 -13.37 -27.30
CA ALA A 55 -29.00 -13.29 -25.86
C ALA A 55 -27.92 -14.29 -25.45
N PHE A 56 -27.99 -15.53 -25.95
CA PHE A 56 -26.97 -16.55 -25.69
C PHE A 56 -25.59 -16.15 -26.23
N LEU A 57 -25.53 -15.60 -27.45
CA LEU A 57 -24.29 -15.05 -28.01
C LEU A 57 -23.76 -13.89 -27.16
N GLY A 58 -24.64 -13.02 -26.67
CA GLY A 58 -24.29 -11.95 -25.74
C GLY A 58 -23.65 -12.47 -24.45
N VAL A 59 -24.19 -13.56 -23.88
CA VAL A 59 -23.62 -14.23 -22.70
C VAL A 59 -22.23 -14.81 -23.02
N ILE A 60 -22.07 -15.50 -24.15
CA ILE A 60 -20.75 -16.03 -24.57
C ILE A 60 -19.73 -14.90 -24.71
N TYR A 61 -20.11 -13.82 -25.38
CA TYR A 61 -19.26 -12.65 -25.54
C TYR A 61 -18.85 -12.04 -24.20
N ALA A 62 -19.80 -11.90 -23.27
CA ALA A 62 -19.52 -11.43 -21.92
C ALA A 62 -18.54 -12.36 -21.17
N ILE A 63 -18.67 -13.68 -21.31
CA ILE A 63 -17.75 -14.65 -20.69
C ILE A 63 -16.33 -14.50 -21.25
N VAL A 64 -16.19 -14.29 -22.57
CA VAL A 64 -14.89 -14.07 -23.20
C VAL A 64 -14.24 -12.79 -22.65
N LEU A 65 -15.00 -11.71 -22.56
CA LEU A 65 -14.52 -10.44 -22.02
C LEU A 65 -14.14 -10.56 -20.53
N GLN A 66 -14.99 -11.21 -19.72
CA GLN A 66 -14.72 -11.47 -18.30
C GLN A 66 -13.43 -12.29 -18.11
N ARG A 67 -13.15 -13.24 -19.00
CA ARG A 67 -11.91 -14.03 -18.94
C ARG A 67 -10.68 -13.17 -19.23
N GLU A 68 -10.74 -12.29 -20.22
CA GLU A 68 -9.65 -11.37 -20.55
C GLU A 68 -9.37 -10.41 -19.38
N GLU A 69 -10.43 -9.86 -18.78
CA GLU A 69 -10.31 -9.00 -17.60
C GLU A 69 -9.66 -9.74 -16.41
N LEU A 70 -10.04 -10.99 -16.16
CA LEU A 70 -9.42 -11.81 -15.11
C LEU A 70 -7.93 -12.09 -15.39
N GLN A 71 -7.54 -12.24 -16.67
CA GLN A 71 -6.13 -12.40 -17.03
C GLN A 71 -5.33 -11.12 -16.77
N LEU A 72 -5.86 -9.97 -17.18
CA LEU A 72 -5.24 -8.67 -16.92
C LEU A 72 -5.12 -8.38 -15.42
N GLN A 73 -6.17 -8.65 -14.63
CA GLN A 73 -6.14 -8.50 -13.18
C GLN A 73 -5.06 -9.38 -12.52
N ARG A 74 -4.85 -10.61 -13.00
CA ARG A 74 -3.78 -11.49 -12.50
C ARG A 74 -2.40 -10.93 -12.81
N ASN A 75 -2.20 -10.42 -14.03
CA ASN A 75 -0.94 -9.79 -14.42
C ASN A 75 -0.64 -8.55 -13.55
N GLU A 76 -1.65 -7.72 -13.30
CA GLU A 76 -1.49 -6.54 -12.44
C GLU A 76 -1.15 -6.91 -10.99
N LEU A 77 -1.77 -7.98 -10.46
CA LEU A 77 -1.43 -8.51 -9.13
C LEU A 77 0.00 -9.04 -9.06
N GLU A 78 0.50 -9.66 -10.13
CA GLU A 78 1.88 -10.12 -10.22
C GLU A 78 2.86 -8.94 -10.20
N LEU A 79 2.64 -7.93 -11.05
CA LEU A 79 3.44 -6.71 -11.08
C LEU A 79 3.43 -5.98 -9.72
N THR A 80 2.25 -5.87 -9.09
CA THR A 80 2.10 -5.27 -7.76
C THR A 80 2.93 -6.03 -6.71
N ARG A 81 2.91 -7.37 -6.75
CA ARG A 81 3.72 -8.19 -5.83
C ARG A 81 5.22 -8.00 -6.05
N GLU A 82 5.66 -7.87 -7.29
CA GLU A 82 7.06 -7.58 -7.58
C GLU A 82 7.50 -6.22 -7.04
N GLU A 83 6.69 -5.18 -7.24
CA GLU A 83 6.98 -3.84 -6.71
C GLU A 83 6.98 -3.80 -5.18
N LEU A 84 6.04 -4.49 -4.53
CA LEU A 84 6.05 -4.64 -3.06
C LEU A 84 7.33 -5.34 -2.57
N LYS A 85 7.79 -6.38 -3.27
CA LYS A 85 9.04 -7.07 -2.94
C LYS A 85 10.25 -6.16 -3.10
N ARG A 86 10.29 -5.33 -4.15
CA ARG A 86 11.36 -4.32 -4.37
C ARG A 86 11.34 -3.27 -3.27
N SER A 87 10.17 -2.76 -2.91
CA SER A 87 9.97 -1.78 -1.84
C SER A 87 10.42 -2.34 -0.48
N ALA A 88 10.01 -3.57 -0.14
CA ALA A 88 10.44 -4.23 1.09
C ALA A 88 11.97 -4.38 1.17
N LYS A 89 12.62 -4.77 0.06
CA LYS A 89 14.09 -4.87 -0.01
C LYS A 89 14.77 -3.50 0.13
N ALA A 90 14.20 -2.44 -0.44
CA ALA A 90 14.70 -1.08 -0.27
C ALA A 90 14.57 -0.65 1.20
N GLN A 91 13.45 -0.98 1.86
CA GLN A 91 13.22 -0.66 3.25
C GLN A 91 14.17 -1.39 4.20
N GLU A 92 14.46 -2.68 3.96
CA GLU A 92 15.48 -3.44 4.71
C GLU A 92 16.87 -2.81 4.57
N LYS A 93 17.23 -2.35 3.36
CA LYS A 93 18.51 -1.63 3.15
C LYS A 93 18.54 -0.30 3.91
N SER A 94 17.45 0.46 3.88
CA SER A 94 17.33 1.71 4.64
C SER A 94 17.40 1.49 6.13
N GLU A 95 16.75 0.44 6.66
CA GLU A 95 16.84 0.05 8.07
C GLU A 95 18.28 -0.25 8.48
N ARG A 96 19.00 -1.04 7.68
CA ARG A 96 20.42 -1.32 7.91
C ARG A 96 21.28 -0.06 7.90
N ALA A 97 21.03 0.85 6.95
CA ALA A 97 21.74 2.13 6.87
C ALA A 97 21.48 3.01 8.11
N LEU A 98 20.21 3.09 8.54
CA LEU A 98 19.82 3.82 9.76
C LEU A 98 20.44 3.21 11.01
N SER A 99 20.50 1.88 11.12
CA SER A 99 21.15 1.19 12.24
C SER A 99 22.65 1.53 12.32
N ARG A 100 23.36 1.49 11.19
CA ARG A 100 24.77 1.91 11.10
C ARG A 100 24.96 3.40 11.43
N GLN A 101 24.02 4.24 10.99
CA GLN A 101 24.02 5.65 11.32
C GLN A 101 23.84 5.87 12.82
N ALA A 102 22.93 5.16 13.47
CA ALA A 102 22.71 5.22 14.92
C ALA A 102 23.96 4.78 15.71
N GLU A 103 24.66 3.75 15.24
CA GLU A 103 25.93 3.33 15.84
C GLU A 103 27.02 4.42 15.71
N SER A 104 27.13 5.04 14.53
CA SER A 104 28.05 6.15 14.29
C SER A 104 27.74 7.37 15.18
N LEU A 105 26.44 7.64 15.41
CA LEU A 105 25.99 8.70 16.33
C LEU A 105 26.38 8.38 17.78
N LYS A 106 26.22 7.11 18.22
CA LYS A 106 26.65 6.68 19.55
C LYS A 106 28.15 6.88 19.73
N GLN A 107 28.97 6.48 18.75
CA GLN A 107 30.42 6.70 18.80
C GLN A 107 30.76 8.19 18.84
N THR A 108 30.07 9.02 18.05
CA THR A 108 30.26 10.48 18.05
C THR A 108 29.92 11.08 19.42
N ALA A 109 28.85 10.62 20.07
CA ALA A 109 28.51 11.04 21.42
C ALA A 109 29.60 10.66 22.45
N VAL A 110 30.16 9.44 22.33
CA VAL A 110 31.31 9.01 23.16
C VAL A 110 32.52 9.91 22.93
N LEU A 111 32.88 10.18 21.67
CA LEU A 111 33.99 11.06 21.32
C LEU A 111 33.82 12.47 21.89
N ASN A 112 32.62 13.05 21.77
CA ASN A 112 32.31 14.35 22.35
C ASN A 112 32.44 14.33 23.88
N GLY A 113 31.97 13.27 24.54
CA GLY A 113 32.12 13.10 26.00
C GLY A 113 33.59 12.97 26.43
N LEU A 114 34.38 12.18 25.72
CA LEU A 114 35.82 12.03 25.99
C LEU A 114 36.57 13.35 25.76
N GLY A 115 36.23 14.09 24.69
CA GLY A 115 36.81 15.40 24.42
C GLY A 115 36.52 16.41 25.54
N ALA A 116 35.32 16.41 26.12
CA ALA A 116 34.97 17.27 27.24
C ALA A 116 35.81 16.94 28.51
N ILE A 117 35.99 15.65 28.82
CA ILE A 117 36.86 15.21 29.93
C ILE A 117 38.31 15.63 29.67
N LEU A 118 38.82 15.40 28.47
CA LEU A 118 40.19 15.75 28.10
C LEU A 118 40.44 17.26 28.20
N GLY A 119 39.47 18.08 27.77
CA GLY A 119 39.52 19.53 27.92
C GLY A 119 39.56 19.96 29.38
N TYR A 120 38.76 19.33 30.26
CA TYR A 120 38.79 19.59 31.70
C TYR A 120 40.15 19.23 32.31
N GLU A 121 40.69 18.06 32.02
CA GLU A 121 42.01 17.63 32.53
C GLU A 121 43.14 18.53 32.03
N SER A 122 43.08 18.95 30.77
CA SER A 122 44.06 19.89 30.19
C SER A 122 44.02 21.24 30.91
N MET A 123 42.82 21.73 31.26
CA MET A 123 42.62 22.94 32.05
C MET A 123 43.22 22.81 33.46
N LEU A 124 43.03 21.67 34.14
CA LEU A 124 43.65 21.43 35.45
C LEU A 124 45.18 21.47 35.36
N ILE A 125 45.74 20.88 34.31
CA ILE A 125 47.19 20.86 34.07
C ILE A 125 47.72 22.28 33.81
N GLU A 126 47.03 23.07 32.99
CA GLU A 126 47.39 24.46 32.71
C GLU A 126 47.35 25.32 33.98
N VAL A 127 46.26 25.24 34.75
CA VAL A 127 46.09 26.00 35.99
C VAL A 127 47.19 25.71 36.99
N ALA A 128 47.58 24.45 37.18
CA ALA A 128 48.64 24.12 38.13
C ALA A 128 50.05 24.50 37.62
N ASN A 129 50.29 24.51 36.31
CA ASN A 129 51.53 25.03 35.74
C ASN A 129 51.67 26.57 35.89
N THR A 130 50.58 27.30 36.14
CA THR A 130 50.64 28.77 36.44
C THR A 130 51.18 29.11 37.83
N GLY A 131 51.53 28.09 38.66
CA GLY A 131 52.26 28.28 39.92
C GLY A 131 51.45 28.88 41.07
N ARG A 132 50.14 29.09 40.92
CA ARG A 132 49.27 29.67 41.97
C ARG A 132 48.68 28.64 42.94
N TYR A 133 48.69 27.35 42.61
CA TYR A 133 48.33 26.23 43.47
C TYR A 133 49.27 25.05 43.13
N GLY A 134 49.82 24.37 44.14
CA GLY A 134 50.98 23.46 44.03
C GLY A 134 50.85 22.24 43.09
N ASN A 135 51.94 21.45 43.03
CA ASN A 135 52.18 20.34 42.11
C ASN A 135 50.96 19.42 41.84
N ILE A 136 50.63 19.23 40.56
CA ILE A 136 49.63 18.24 40.11
C ILE A 136 50.13 16.83 40.43
N PRO A 137 49.26 15.91 40.89
CA PRO A 137 49.58 14.49 40.89
C PRO A 137 49.92 13.98 39.48
N ILE A 138 51.07 13.32 39.31
CA ILE A 138 51.55 12.74 38.04
C ILE A 138 50.47 11.88 37.34
N SER A 139 49.57 11.26 38.11
CA SER A 139 48.46 10.43 37.63
C SER A 139 47.48 11.13 36.67
N SER A 140 47.33 12.46 36.74
CA SER A 140 46.41 13.17 35.83
C SER A 140 47.01 13.31 34.42
N ARG A 141 48.34 13.48 34.31
CA ARG A 141 49.01 13.54 33.00
C ARG A 141 48.96 12.19 32.27
N GLU A 142 49.15 11.10 33.00
CA GLU A 142 49.09 9.74 32.46
C GLU A 142 47.68 9.38 31.94
N LYS A 143 46.64 9.76 32.69
CA LYS A 143 45.23 9.58 32.27
C LYS A 143 44.88 10.39 31.01
N THR A 144 45.39 11.61 30.88
CA THR A 144 45.17 12.45 29.68
C THR A 144 45.78 11.81 28.43
N GLU A 145 47.02 11.30 28.52
CA GLU A 145 47.67 10.59 27.41
C GLU A 145 46.96 9.26 27.07
N GLU A 146 46.49 8.52 28.08
CA GLU A 146 45.68 7.31 27.87
C GLU A 146 44.37 7.63 27.13
N LEU A 147 43.67 8.69 27.55
CA LEU A 147 42.41 9.12 26.93
C LEU A 147 42.63 9.61 25.49
N LYS A 148 43.72 10.35 25.25
CA LYS A 148 44.14 10.80 23.91
C LYS A 148 44.39 9.62 22.97
N LYS A 149 45.18 8.63 23.42
CA LYS A 149 45.45 7.41 22.67
C LYS A 149 44.18 6.61 22.35
N LYS A 150 43.23 6.57 23.29
CA LYS A 150 41.93 5.92 23.10
C LYS A 150 41.07 6.63 22.05
N ILE A 151 41.07 7.97 22.03
CA ILE A 151 40.39 8.77 21.00
C ILE A 151 41.02 8.53 19.62
N GLU A 152 42.36 8.56 19.53
CA GLU A 152 43.09 8.31 18.27
C GLU A 152 42.78 6.93 17.71
N THR A 153 42.74 5.89 18.55
CA THR A 153 42.39 4.52 18.14
C THR A 153 40.96 4.44 17.58
N ILE A 154 40.00 5.15 18.18
CA ILE A 154 38.61 5.18 17.71
C ILE A 154 38.49 5.93 16.38
N ILE A 155 39.29 6.97 16.16
CA ILE A 155 39.33 7.74 14.91
C ILE A 155 39.96 6.92 13.78
N GLU A 156 41.09 6.24 14.03
CA GLU A 156 41.77 5.39 13.05
C GLU A 156 40.92 4.17 12.65
N ALA A 157 40.19 3.57 13.59
CA ALA A 157 39.25 2.48 13.31
C ALA A 157 38.06 2.90 12.40
N LYS A 158 37.82 4.20 12.24
CA LYS A 158 36.75 4.77 11.39
C LYS A 158 37.26 5.18 9.99
N GLY A 159 38.58 5.24 9.79
CA GLY A 159 39.22 5.67 8.54
C GLY A 159 39.42 4.57 7.48
N ASN A 160 39.20 3.30 7.84
CA ASN A 160 39.20 2.12 6.96
C ASN A 160 37.78 1.58 6.78
#